data_AF-A0A396JHK0-F1
#
_entry.id   AF-A0A396JHK0-F1
#
_cell.length_a   1.000
_cell.length_b   1.000
_cell.length_c   1.000
_cell.angle_alpha   90.00
_cell.angle_beta   90.00
_cell.angle_gamma   90.00
#
_symmetry.space_group_name_H-M   'P 1'
#
loop_
_entity.id
_entity.type
_entity.pdbx_description
1 polymer ?
#
loop_
_entity_poly.entity_id
_entity_poly.type
_entity_poly.pdbx_seq_one_letter_code
_entity_poly.pdbx_strand_id
1 'polypeptide(L)'
;MDDQLSRTIGGTSLQLDTSEKTGGVESLYKRILVSMRESSDPSKLVLDMILNPVIPLCQKVDNSVIIADYQIHMLEQLMRTSPKIETCVKKEALKLARDLKANMKENTENSLAVLGFLLLLSIYGLLDYFDEDEVLELFAFVAMHEIAVELFGSLGFANRVSDFVKHLIKRKQFVEAVRFSCAYNLDDKNRLVGMLREHIQNARLICESSCLKTNSIEIKDKARDQEIASLGTVLQCISDYKLEVEDLLLYEIEYRILELKAHKGK
;
A
#
# COMPACT_ATOMS: atom_id res chain seq x y z
N MET A 1 -63.26 -21.24 -32.91
CA MET A 1 -63.39 -20.99 -31.47
C MET A 1 -61.99 -20.78 -30.97
N ASP A 2 -61.77 -19.57 -30.49
CA ASP A 2 -60.48 -18.93 -30.22
C ASP A 2 -59.65 -19.68 -29.18
N ASP A 3 -58.33 -19.64 -29.35
CA ASP A 3 -57.46 -19.45 -28.18
C ASP A 3 -56.17 -18.72 -28.59
N GLN A 4 -56.04 -17.53 -28.05
CA GLN A 4 -54.93 -16.60 -28.21
C GLN A 4 -54.42 -16.32 -26.78
N LEU A 5 -53.25 -16.83 -26.39
CA LEU A 5 -52.65 -16.53 -25.09
C LEU A 5 -51.11 -16.46 -25.18
N SER A 6 -50.67 -15.22 -25.34
CA SER A 6 -49.52 -14.51 -24.74
C SER A 6 -48.30 -15.24 -24.17
N ARG A 7 -47.15 -14.72 -24.64
CA ARG A 7 -45.84 -14.53 -24.00
C ARG A 7 -45.81 -14.67 -22.48
N THR A 8 -44.85 -15.47 -22.00
CA THR A 8 -44.26 -15.32 -20.66
C THR A 8 -42.74 -15.26 -20.76
N ILE A 9 -42.20 -14.16 -20.24
CA ILE A 9 -40.79 -13.86 -20.02
C ILE A 9 -40.33 -14.72 -18.83
N GLY A 10 -39.30 -15.53 -19.00
CA GLY A 10 -38.72 -16.38 -17.96
C GLY A 10 -37.22 -16.17 -17.91
N GLY A 11 -36.76 -15.53 -16.82
CA GLY A 11 -35.44 -14.93 -16.69
C GLY A 11 -34.26 -15.85 -16.93
N THR A 12 -33.34 -15.40 -17.79
CA THR A 12 -31.95 -15.78 -17.69
C THR A 12 -31.31 -14.80 -16.71
N SER A 13 -31.12 -15.26 -15.47
CA SER A 13 -30.26 -14.60 -14.51
C SER A 13 -28.88 -14.48 -15.14
N LEU A 14 -28.52 -13.27 -15.57
CA LEU A 14 -27.17 -12.95 -16.03
C LEU A 14 -26.26 -13.07 -14.80
N GLN A 15 -25.66 -14.25 -14.63
CA GLN A 15 -24.41 -14.37 -13.91
C GLN A 15 -23.43 -13.43 -14.62
N LEU A 16 -23.22 -12.28 -13.98
CA LEU A 16 -22.33 -11.24 -14.44
C LEU A 16 -20.91 -11.81 -14.38
N ASP A 17 -20.39 -12.15 -15.55
CA ASP A 17 -19.11 -12.80 -15.74
C ASP A 17 -17.98 -11.89 -15.21
N THR A 18 -17.39 -12.29 -14.09
CA THR A 18 -16.27 -11.57 -13.45
C THR A 18 -15.01 -11.55 -14.33
N SER A 19 -14.95 -12.35 -15.40
CA SER A 19 -13.81 -12.39 -16.32
C SER A 19 -13.75 -11.18 -17.28
N GLU A 20 -14.89 -10.65 -17.73
CA GLU A 20 -14.94 -9.51 -18.66
C GLU A 20 -14.45 -8.19 -18.02
N LYS A 21 -14.66 -8.01 -16.71
CA LYS A 21 -14.20 -6.81 -15.99
C LYS A 21 -12.68 -6.72 -15.90
N THR A 22 -12.00 -7.86 -15.76
CA THR A 22 -10.54 -7.90 -15.56
C THR A 22 -9.80 -7.53 -16.85
N GLY A 23 -10.26 -8.04 -18.00
CA GLY A 23 -9.71 -7.64 -19.31
C GLY A 23 -9.98 -6.17 -19.66
N GLY A 24 -11.11 -5.62 -19.22
CA GLY A 24 -11.42 -4.19 -19.37
C GLY A 24 -10.45 -3.28 -18.60
N VAL A 25 -10.17 -3.60 -17.33
CA VAL A 25 -9.25 -2.82 -16.47
C VAL A 25 -7.81 -2.89 -16.98
N GLU A 26 -7.34 -4.06 -17.40
CA GLU A 26 -6.00 -4.22 -17.96
C GLU A 26 -5.85 -3.42 -19.28
N SER A 27 -6.87 -3.44 -20.14
CA SER A 27 -6.90 -2.64 -21.37
C SER A 27 -6.89 -1.13 -21.10
N LEU A 28 -7.57 -0.70 -20.02
CA LEU A 28 -7.60 0.70 -19.59
C LEU A 28 -6.24 1.13 -19.05
N TYR A 29 -5.61 0.31 -18.22
CA TYR A 29 -4.29 0.58 -17.66
C TYR A 29 -3.24 0.74 -18.77
N LYS A 30 -3.24 -0.17 -19.75
CA LYS A 30 -2.37 -0.08 -20.92
C LYS A 30 -2.60 1.21 -21.72
N ARG A 31 -3.85 1.62 -21.90
CA ARG A 31 -4.21 2.85 -22.59
C ARG A 31 -3.72 4.09 -21.83
N ILE A 32 -3.91 4.12 -20.51
CA ILE A 32 -3.43 5.20 -19.64
C ILE A 32 -1.92 5.35 -19.75
N LEU A 33 -1.15 4.26 -19.68
CA LEU A 33 0.30 4.30 -19.81
C LEU A 33 0.75 4.83 -21.18
N VAL A 34 0.08 4.45 -22.27
CA VAL A 34 0.34 4.99 -23.61
C VAL A 34 0.03 6.49 -23.64
N SER A 35 -1.12 6.91 -23.13
CA SER A 35 -1.50 8.32 -23.06
C SER A 35 -0.53 9.16 -22.23
N MET A 36 0.01 8.62 -21.12
CA MET A 36 1.04 9.30 -20.35
C MET A 36 2.34 9.45 -21.15
N ARG A 37 2.76 8.43 -21.91
CA ARG A 37 3.98 8.48 -22.72
C ARG A 37 3.86 9.44 -23.91
N GLU A 38 2.68 9.52 -24.51
CA GLU A 38 2.41 10.37 -25.69
C GLU A 38 2.02 11.82 -25.32
N SER A 39 1.65 12.06 -24.05
CA SER A 39 1.29 13.39 -23.58
C SER A 39 2.48 14.34 -23.61
N SER A 40 2.27 15.55 -24.10
CA SER A 40 3.23 16.65 -23.97
C SER A 40 3.36 17.15 -22.53
N ASP A 41 2.33 16.94 -21.71
CA ASP A 41 2.33 17.24 -20.28
C ASP A 41 1.73 16.06 -19.48
N PRO A 42 2.53 15.02 -19.19
CA PRO A 42 2.07 13.87 -18.42
C PRO A 42 1.70 14.25 -16.98
N SER A 43 2.29 15.33 -16.45
CA SER A 43 2.04 15.77 -15.07
C SER A 43 0.65 16.38 -14.90
N LYS A 44 0.21 17.17 -15.88
CA LYS A 44 -1.15 17.71 -15.92
C LYS A 44 -2.18 16.62 -16.21
N LEU A 45 -1.88 15.72 -17.14
CA LEU A 45 -2.77 14.60 -17.49
C LEU A 45 -3.11 13.74 -16.27
N VAL A 46 -2.10 13.30 -15.51
CA VAL A 46 -2.30 12.48 -14.31
C VAL A 46 -3.09 13.25 -13.25
N LEU A 47 -2.78 14.53 -13.04
CA LEU A 47 -3.49 15.37 -12.08
C LEU A 47 -4.98 15.49 -12.44
N ASP A 48 -5.28 15.72 -13.72
CA ASP A 48 -6.66 15.81 -14.22
C ASP A 48 -7.40 14.49 -14.09
N MET A 49 -6.73 13.35 -14.28
CA MET A 49 -7.32 12.01 -14.06
C MET A 49 -7.59 11.70 -12.58
N ILE A 50 -6.83 12.29 -11.65
CA ILE A 50 -7.10 12.16 -10.21
C ILE A 50 -8.31 12.99 -9.82
N LEU A 51 -8.39 14.22 -10.34
CA LEU A 51 -9.49 15.15 -10.07
C LEU A 51 -10.80 14.75 -10.76
N ASN A 52 -10.70 14.11 -11.93
CA ASN A 52 -11.83 13.68 -12.76
C ASN A 52 -11.69 12.19 -13.13
N PRO A 53 -11.92 11.26 -12.17
CA PRO A 53 -11.71 9.84 -12.39
C PRO A 53 -12.65 9.29 -13.47
N VAL A 54 -12.07 8.58 -14.44
CA VAL A 54 -12.81 7.94 -15.57
C VAL A 54 -13.73 6.83 -15.07
N ILE A 55 -13.36 6.16 -13.98
CA ILE A 55 -14.17 5.12 -13.35
C ILE A 55 -14.80 5.69 -12.06
N PRO A 56 -16.14 5.80 -11.97
CA PRO A 56 -16.84 6.31 -10.78
C PRO A 56 -16.79 5.40 -9.53
N LEU A 57 -15.90 4.39 -9.49
CA LEU A 57 -15.74 3.52 -8.31
C LEU A 57 -15.32 4.30 -7.06
N CYS A 58 -14.81 5.52 -7.24
CA CYS A 58 -14.61 6.49 -6.17
C CYS A 58 -15.94 7.19 -5.90
N GLN A 59 -16.82 6.57 -5.11
CA GLN A 59 -17.95 7.29 -4.55
C GLN A 59 -17.41 8.48 -3.77
N LYS A 60 -17.85 9.70 -4.13
CA LYS A 60 -17.78 10.86 -3.25
C LYS A 60 -18.68 10.57 -2.04
N VAL A 61 -18.20 9.80 -1.09
CA VAL A 61 -18.77 9.83 0.25
C VAL A 61 -18.21 11.10 0.87
N ASP A 62 -19.02 12.16 0.77
CA ASP A 62 -18.82 13.42 1.50
C ASP A 62 -17.66 14.33 1.02
N ASN A 63 -17.57 14.60 -0.29
CA ASN A 63 -16.58 15.53 -0.89
C ASN A 63 -15.08 15.18 -0.66
N SER A 64 -14.78 14.02 -0.07
CA SER A 64 -13.40 13.56 0.14
C SER A 64 -12.80 13.03 -1.17
N VAL A 65 -11.55 13.40 -1.45
CA VAL A 65 -10.81 12.86 -2.59
C VAL A 65 -10.27 11.49 -2.19
N ILE A 66 -10.78 10.44 -2.82
CA ILE A 66 -10.32 9.06 -2.62
C ILE A 66 -9.33 8.73 -3.74
N ILE A 67 -8.12 8.34 -3.36
CA ILE A 67 -7.11 7.84 -4.30
C ILE A 67 -7.27 6.32 -4.41
N ALA A 68 -7.50 5.85 -5.63
CA ALA A 68 -7.60 4.43 -5.95
C ALA A 68 -6.25 3.84 -6.37
N ASP A 69 -6.13 2.51 -6.30
CA ASP A 69 -4.88 1.79 -6.64
C ASP A 69 -4.33 2.17 -8.02
N TYR A 70 -5.17 2.24 -9.05
CA TYR A 70 -4.71 2.60 -10.40
C TYR A 70 -4.14 4.03 -10.48
N GLN A 71 -4.60 4.94 -9.61
CA GLN A 71 -4.09 6.31 -9.52
C GLN A 71 -2.74 6.35 -8.80
N ILE A 72 -2.56 5.51 -7.77
CA ILE A 72 -1.24 5.29 -7.16
C ILE A 72 -0.26 4.81 -8.22
N HIS A 73 -0.60 3.78 -8.99
CA HIS A 73 0.28 3.26 -10.03
C HIS A 73 0.66 4.34 -11.07
N MET A 74 -0.29 5.19 -11.49
CA MET A 74 0.03 6.33 -12.38
C MET A 74 1.02 7.30 -11.74
N LEU A 75 0.81 7.67 -10.48
CA LEU A 75 1.70 8.55 -9.73
C LEU A 75 3.10 7.94 -9.57
N GLU A 76 3.20 6.65 -9.27
CA GLU A 76 4.49 5.93 -9.18
C GLU A 76 5.29 6.00 -10.49
N GLN A 77 4.62 5.77 -11.64
CA GLN A 77 5.27 5.90 -12.94
C GLN A 77 5.67 7.35 -13.25
N LEU A 78 4.82 8.31 -12.88
CA LEU A 78 5.12 9.73 -13.05
C LEU A 78 6.33 10.16 -12.21
N MET A 79 6.44 9.67 -10.98
CA MET A 79 7.59 9.92 -10.10
C MET A 79 8.89 9.42 -10.74
N ARG A 80 8.89 8.19 -11.26
CA ARG A 80 10.06 7.56 -11.90
C ARG A 80 10.48 8.24 -13.20
N THR A 81 9.53 8.83 -13.93
CA THR A 81 9.82 9.56 -15.19
C THR A 81 10.28 11.01 -14.94
N SER A 82 10.03 11.56 -13.75
CA SER A 82 10.46 12.88 -13.31
C SER A 82 10.27 13.99 -14.38
N PRO A 83 9.04 14.18 -14.89
CA PRO A 83 8.80 15.19 -15.92
C PRO A 83 9.00 16.60 -15.37
N LYS A 84 9.29 17.54 -16.27
CA LYS A 84 9.32 18.96 -15.92
C LYS A 84 7.90 19.44 -15.58
N ILE A 85 7.73 19.98 -14.38
CA ILE A 85 6.44 20.45 -13.89
C ILE A 85 6.27 21.95 -14.19
N GLU A 86 5.16 22.31 -14.82
CA GLU A 86 4.80 23.72 -15.02
C GLU A 86 4.22 24.36 -13.75
N THR A 87 4.43 25.67 -13.59
CA THR A 87 4.00 26.42 -12.40
C THR A 87 2.49 26.40 -12.17
N CYS A 88 1.68 26.39 -13.24
CA CYS A 88 0.22 26.28 -13.14
C CYS A 88 -0.19 24.92 -12.56
N VAL A 89 0.36 23.84 -13.10
CA VAL A 89 0.12 22.46 -12.65
C VAL A 89 0.55 22.29 -11.19
N LYS A 90 1.69 22.85 -10.79
CA LYS A 90 2.17 22.84 -9.40
C LYS A 90 1.17 23.47 -8.42
N LYS A 91 0.51 24.58 -8.81
CA LYS A 91 -0.51 25.23 -7.96
C LYS A 91 -1.75 24.37 -7.78
N GLU A 92 -2.19 23.70 -8.83
CA GLU A 92 -3.33 22.78 -8.77
C GLU A 92 -3.00 21.54 -7.92
N ALA A 93 -1.82 20.95 -8.11
CA ALA A 93 -1.34 19.83 -7.31
C ALA A 93 -1.22 20.20 -5.83
N LEU A 94 -0.78 21.43 -5.51
CA LEU A 94 -0.73 21.94 -4.14
C LEU A 94 -2.12 22.04 -3.49
N LYS A 95 -3.16 22.42 -4.26
CA LYS A 95 -4.53 22.43 -3.76
C LYS A 95 -4.98 21.01 -3.41
N LEU A 96 -4.78 20.07 -4.33
CA LEU A 96 -5.11 18.66 -4.11
C LEU A 96 -4.36 18.07 -2.90
N ALA A 97 -3.06 18.36 -2.75
CA ALA A 97 -2.27 17.88 -1.62
C ALA A 97 -2.81 18.40 -0.27
N ARG A 98 -3.30 19.65 -0.23
CA ARG A 98 -3.94 20.21 0.98
C ARG A 98 -5.26 19.52 1.30
N ASP A 99 -6.08 19.27 0.29
CA ASP A 99 -7.36 18.58 0.44
C ASP A 99 -7.13 17.14 0.97
N LEU A 100 -6.15 16.42 0.41
CA LEU A 100 -5.75 15.09 0.90
C LEU A 100 -5.23 15.13 2.34
N LYS A 101 -4.35 16.09 2.67
CA LYS A 101 -3.83 16.24 4.04
C LYS A 101 -4.93 16.55 5.06
N ALA A 102 -5.95 17.33 4.67
CA ALA A 102 -7.10 17.59 5.51
C ALA A 102 -7.91 16.30 5.78
N ASN A 103 -8.16 15.51 4.73
CA ASN A 103 -8.91 14.24 4.85
C ASN A 103 -8.17 13.20 5.70
N MET A 104 -6.83 13.21 5.72
CA MET A 104 -6.04 12.28 6.55
C MET A 104 -6.19 12.53 8.05
N LYS A 105 -6.40 13.79 8.48
CA LYS A 105 -6.57 14.10 9.91
C LYS A 105 -7.80 13.41 10.50
N GLU A 106 -8.76 13.03 9.66
CA GLU A 106 -9.99 12.37 10.05
C GLU A 106 -9.88 10.83 9.97
N ASN A 107 -8.98 10.28 9.13
CA ASN A 107 -8.80 8.84 8.90
C ASN A 107 -7.36 8.45 8.54
N THR A 108 -6.42 8.54 9.50
CA THR A 108 -4.99 8.23 9.29
C THR A 108 -4.69 6.76 8.97
N GLU A 109 -5.67 5.87 9.06
CA GLU A 109 -5.53 4.44 8.72
C GLU A 109 -5.53 4.16 7.21
N ASN A 110 -5.87 5.15 6.36
CA ASN A 110 -5.87 4.96 4.90
C ASN A 110 -4.47 5.15 4.29
N SER A 111 -3.70 4.06 4.22
CA SER A 111 -2.34 4.03 3.67
C SER A 111 -2.25 4.51 2.21
N LEU A 112 -3.30 4.32 1.38
CA LEU A 112 -3.30 4.77 -0.01
C LEU A 112 -3.43 6.29 -0.13
N ALA A 113 -4.28 6.90 0.70
CA ALA A 113 -4.39 8.36 0.74
C ALA A 113 -3.05 8.99 1.16
N VAL A 114 -2.42 8.43 2.20
CA VAL A 114 -1.09 8.85 2.67
C VAL A 114 -0.05 8.70 1.57
N LEU A 115 0.00 7.55 0.89
CA LEU A 115 0.95 7.31 -0.18
C LEU A 115 0.75 8.28 -1.35
N GLY A 116 -0.49 8.49 -1.78
CA GLY A 116 -0.80 9.40 -2.87
C GLY A 116 -0.41 10.85 -2.56
N PHE A 117 -0.61 11.30 -1.31
CA PHE A 117 -0.11 12.61 -0.87
C PHE A 117 1.42 12.70 -0.94
N LEU A 118 2.14 11.71 -0.41
CA LEU A 118 3.60 11.70 -0.45
C LEU A 118 4.13 11.70 -1.90
N LEU A 119 3.51 10.92 -2.79
CA LEU A 119 3.82 10.93 -4.22
C LEU A 119 3.59 12.30 -4.85
N LEU A 120 2.47 12.98 -4.55
CA LEU A 120 2.22 14.35 -5.02
C LEU A 120 3.31 15.32 -4.53
N LEU A 121 3.73 15.21 -3.27
CA LEU A 121 4.80 16.05 -2.75
C LEU A 121 6.10 15.87 -3.54
N SER A 122 6.47 14.61 -3.81
CA SER A 122 7.69 14.29 -4.54
C SER A 122 7.64 14.74 -5.99
N ILE A 123 6.54 14.42 -6.71
CA ILE A 123 6.43 14.66 -8.15
C ILE A 123 6.37 16.15 -8.46
N TYR A 124 5.57 16.90 -7.69
CA TYR A 124 5.30 18.31 -7.97
C TYR A 124 6.21 19.26 -7.16
N GLY A 125 7.17 18.70 -6.40
CA GLY A 125 8.13 19.47 -5.59
C GLY A 125 7.44 20.37 -4.58
N LEU A 126 6.58 19.78 -3.75
CA LEU A 126 5.70 20.52 -2.83
C LEU A 126 6.12 20.45 -1.36
N LEU A 127 7.24 19.79 -1.03
CA LEU A 127 7.66 19.58 0.36
C LEU A 127 7.75 20.89 1.16
N ASP A 128 8.29 21.97 0.56
CA ASP A 128 8.46 23.29 1.17
C ASP A 128 7.15 23.95 1.69
N TYR A 129 5.98 23.43 1.29
CA TYR A 129 4.66 23.93 1.71
C TYR A 129 4.10 23.20 2.94
N PHE A 130 4.82 22.21 3.47
CA PHE A 130 4.39 21.36 4.58
C PHE A 130 5.49 21.26 5.64
N ASP A 131 5.09 20.93 6.85
CA ASP A 131 6.03 20.62 7.93
C ASP A 131 6.75 19.30 7.62
N GLU A 132 8.08 19.33 7.55
CA GLU A 132 8.90 18.17 7.17
C GLU A 132 8.81 17.03 8.19
N ASP A 133 8.67 17.33 9.48
CA ASP A 133 8.58 16.30 10.52
C ASP A 133 7.21 15.59 10.48
N GLU A 134 6.13 16.34 10.25
CA GLU A 134 4.82 15.77 9.98
C GLU A 134 4.82 14.88 8.72
N VAL A 135 5.49 15.32 7.65
CA VAL A 135 5.62 14.52 6.42
C VAL A 135 6.45 13.27 6.66
N LEU A 136 7.54 13.37 7.43
CA LEU A 136 8.36 12.21 7.78
C LEU A 136 7.58 11.18 8.61
N GLU A 137 6.73 11.61 9.55
CA GLU A 137 5.88 10.71 10.34
C GLU A 137 4.93 9.88 9.44
N LEU A 138 4.44 10.47 8.35
CA LEU A 138 3.54 9.78 7.42
C LEU A 138 4.19 8.57 6.75
N PHE A 139 5.51 8.53 6.62
CA PHE A 139 6.20 7.36 6.05
C PHE A 139 6.03 6.10 6.90
N ALA A 140 5.78 6.21 8.21
CA ALA A 140 5.53 5.04 9.05
C ALA A 140 4.27 4.26 8.63
N PHE A 141 3.32 4.90 7.94
CA PHE A 141 2.09 4.26 7.46
C PHE A 141 2.21 3.62 6.08
N VAL A 142 3.26 3.97 5.33
CA VAL A 142 3.48 3.50 3.95
C VAL A 142 4.79 2.73 3.79
N ALA A 143 5.56 2.52 4.86
CA ALA A 143 6.89 1.91 4.81
C ALA A 143 6.94 0.47 4.23
N MET A 144 5.80 -0.23 4.20
CA MET A 144 5.65 -1.54 3.54
C MET A 144 5.40 -1.46 2.04
N HIS A 145 5.00 -0.29 1.52
CA HIS A 145 4.78 -0.12 0.09
C HIS A 145 6.09 -0.24 -0.69
N GLU A 146 6.03 -0.80 -1.90
CA GLU A 146 7.22 -1.07 -2.72
C GLU A 146 8.01 0.21 -3.04
N ILE A 147 7.31 1.29 -3.41
CA ILE A 147 7.93 2.57 -3.77
C ILE A 147 8.42 3.39 -2.57
N ALA A 148 8.09 3.00 -1.34
CA ALA A 148 8.28 3.86 -0.16
C ALA A 148 9.73 4.29 0.06
N VAL A 149 10.69 3.38 -0.16
CA VAL A 149 12.13 3.66 -0.02
C VAL A 149 12.63 4.64 -1.08
N GLU A 150 12.20 4.46 -2.33
CA GLU A 150 12.53 5.33 -3.46
C GLU A 150 11.97 6.74 -3.22
N LEU A 151 10.69 6.80 -2.83
CA LEU A 151 9.96 8.03 -2.49
C LEU A 151 10.57 8.78 -1.31
N PHE A 152 11.04 8.05 -0.29
CA PHE A 152 11.73 8.65 0.86
C PHE A 152 13.02 9.38 0.44
N GLY A 153 13.77 8.77 -0.49
CA GLY A 153 14.97 9.38 -1.05
C GLY A 153 14.66 10.57 -1.96
N SER A 154 13.64 10.46 -2.82
CA SER A 154 13.27 11.53 -3.76
C SER A 154 12.71 12.77 -3.06
N LEU A 155 12.09 12.61 -1.89
CA LEU A 155 11.69 13.72 -1.01
C LEU A 155 12.85 14.32 -0.21
N GLY A 156 14.07 13.80 -0.33
CA GLY A 156 15.24 14.37 0.33
C GLY A 156 15.46 13.89 1.77
N PHE A 157 14.74 12.85 2.24
CA PHE A 157 14.88 12.36 3.61
C PHE A 157 16.01 11.35 3.80
N ALA A 158 16.80 11.04 2.77
CA ALA A 158 17.90 10.08 2.83
C ALA A 158 18.88 10.31 4.01
N ASN A 159 19.16 11.56 4.37
CA ASN A 159 20.02 11.91 5.52
C ASN A 159 19.36 11.66 6.89
N ARG A 160 18.04 11.49 6.95
CA ARG A 160 17.25 11.23 8.17
C ARG A 160 16.92 9.76 8.38
N VAL A 161 17.35 8.88 7.49
CA VAL A 161 17.00 7.45 7.52
C VAL A 161 17.36 6.75 8.84
N SER A 162 18.50 7.11 9.46
CA SER A 162 18.91 6.50 10.73
C SER A 162 17.90 6.78 11.85
N ASP A 163 17.39 8.01 11.92
CA ASP A 163 16.41 8.40 12.94
C ASP A 163 15.02 7.82 12.62
N PHE A 164 14.68 7.74 11.34
CA PHE A 164 13.45 7.07 10.89
C PHE A 164 13.45 5.57 11.21
N VAL A 165 14.57 4.86 11.01
CA VAL A 165 14.70 3.44 11.40
C VAL A 165 14.53 3.26 12.91
N LYS A 166 15.15 4.11 13.73
CA LYS A 166 14.95 4.08 15.20
C LYS A 166 13.48 4.31 15.56
N HIS A 167 12.81 5.20 14.83
CA HIS A 167 11.38 5.48 15.02
C HIS A 167 10.51 4.26 14.70
N LEU A 168 10.74 3.59 13.56
CA LEU A 168 10.05 2.35 13.19
C LEU A 168 10.24 1.25 14.25
N ILE A 169 11.47 1.08 14.77
CA ILE A 169 11.77 0.13 15.85
C ILE A 169 10.95 0.44 17.10
N LYS A 170 10.89 1.72 17.53
CA LYS A 170 10.05 2.13 18.68
C LYS A 170 8.57 1.83 18.47
N ARG A 171 8.11 1.87 17.22
CA ARG A 171 6.74 1.51 16.81
C ARG A 171 6.54 0.00 16.61
N LYS A 172 7.55 -0.83 16.87
CA LYS A 172 7.56 -2.29 16.62
C LYS A 172 7.38 -2.68 15.14
N GLN A 173 7.68 -1.77 14.22
CA GLN A 173 7.64 -1.96 12.77
C GLN A 173 9.00 -2.48 12.29
N PHE A 174 9.34 -3.70 12.73
CA PHE A 174 10.68 -4.27 12.53
C PHE A 174 10.97 -4.64 11.07
N VAL A 175 9.99 -5.13 10.32
CA VAL A 175 10.20 -5.51 8.90
C VAL A 175 10.42 -4.25 8.06
N GLU A 176 9.66 -3.19 8.34
CA GLU A 176 9.84 -1.85 7.79
C GLU A 176 11.24 -1.32 8.11
N ALA A 177 11.67 -1.41 9.38
CA ALA A 177 12.99 -0.97 9.80
C ALA A 177 14.10 -1.70 9.04
N VAL A 178 13.99 -3.03 8.89
CA VAL A 178 14.94 -3.84 8.11
C VAL A 178 14.98 -3.41 6.65
N ARG A 179 13.83 -3.18 6.00
CA ARG A 179 13.76 -2.71 4.60
C ARG A 179 14.54 -1.41 4.39
N PHE A 180 14.32 -0.42 5.27
CA PHE A 180 15.01 0.86 5.20
C PHE A 180 16.51 0.72 5.55
N SER A 181 16.85 -0.06 6.58
CA SER A 181 18.25 -0.31 6.94
C SER A 181 19.02 -1.01 5.81
N CYS A 182 18.42 -1.98 5.13
CA CYS A 182 19.04 -2.63 3.97
C CYS A 182 19.21 -1.67 2.80
N ALA A 183 18.16 -0.91 2.44
CA ALA A 183 18.21 0.00 1.31
C ALA A 183 19.27 1.11 1.45
N TYR A 184 19.54 1.53 2.69
CA TYR A 184 20.51 2.58 3.01
C TYR A 184 21.81 2.06 3.65
N ASN A 185 22.02 0.74 3.69
CA ASN A 185 23.21 0.08 4.26
C ASN A 185 23.56 0.55 5.68
N LEU A 186 22.57 0.67 6.57
CA LEU A 186 22.75 1.23 7.91
C LEU A 186 23.28 0.24 8.95
N ASP A 187 22.91 -1.02 8.84
CA ASP A 187 23.08 -2.02 9.90
C ASP A 187 23.78 -3.26 9.37
N ASP A 188 24.48 -3.96 10.26
CA ASP A 188 25.03 -5.26 9.95
C ASP A 188 23.93 -6.33 9.88
N LYS A 189 24.23 -7.42 9.15
CA LYS A 189 23.28 -8.51 8.93
C LYS A 189 22.77 -9.13 10.24
N ASN A 190 23.60 -9.26 11.28
CA ASN A 190 23.17 -9.88 12.53
C ASN A 190 22.11 -9.03 13.23
N ARG A 191 22.29 -7.70 13.23
CA ARG A 191 21.29 -6.77 13.77
C ARG A 191 19.98 -6.86 12.99
N LEU A 192 20.01 -6.93 11.67
CA LEU A 192 18.82 -7.08 10.83
C LEU A 192 18.06 -8.39 11.13
N VAL A 193 18.79 -9.51 11.21
CA VAL A 193 18.21 -10.82 11.57
C VAL A 193 17.63 -10.78 13.00
N GLY A 194 18.29 -10.09 13.94
CA GLY A 194 17.77 -9.86 15.28
C GLY A 194 16.41 -9.16 15.30
N MET A 195 16.23 -8.12 14.48
CA MET A 195 14.94 -7.41 14.34
C MET A 195 13.85 -8.33 13.77
N LEU A 196 14.17 -9.17 12.78
CA LEU A 196 13.20 -10.12 12.22
C LEU A 196 12.80 -11.17 13.25
N ARG A 197 13.74 -11.67 14.07
CA ARG A 197 13.43 -12.60 15.17
C ARG A 197 12.50 -11.96 16.20
N GLU A 198 12.73 -10.70 16.55
CA GLU A 198 11.85 -9.95 17.45
C GLU A 198 10.45 -9.76 16.85
N HIS A 199 10.35 -9.50 15.55
CA HIS A 199 9.07 -9.44 14.84
C HIS A 199 8.28 -10.76 14.94
N ILE A 200 8.95 -11.88 14.64
CA ILE A 200 8.36 -13.24 14.70
C ILE A 200 7.82 -13.52 16.10
N GLN A 201 8.61 -13.24 17.14
CA GLN A 201 8.20 -13.45 18.53
C GLN A 201 7.00 -12.57 18.91
N ASN A 202 6.99 -11.30 18.50
CA ASN A 202 5.88 -10.39 18.76
C ASN A 202 4.58 -10.85 18.07
N ALA A 203 4.66 -11.26 16.81
CA ALA A 203 3.51 -11.78 16.05
C ALA A 203 2.90 -13.02 16.74
N ARG A 204 3.77 -13.94 17.16
CA ARG A 204 3.38 -15.14 17.91
C ARG A 204 2.67 -14.81 19.23
N LEU A 205 3.24 -13.93 20.04
CA LEU A 205 2.65 -13.52 21.32
C LEU A 205 1.28 -12.84 21.15
N ILE A 206 1.12 -12.02 20.11
CA ILE A 206 -0.16 -11.38 19.78
C ILE A 206 -1.21 -12.44 19.42
N CYS A 207 -0.86 -13.41 18.59
CA CYS A 207 -1.76 -14.49 18.20
C CYS A 207 -2.16 -15.36 19.38
N GLU A 208 -1.18 -15.86 20.15
CA GLU A 208 -1.40 -16.70 21.32
C GLU A 208 -2.26 -15.99 22.37
N SER A 209 -1.95 -14.73 22.69
CA SER A 209 -2.72 -13.96 23.66
C SER A 209 -4.16 -13.69 23.18
N SER A 210 -4.37 -13.47 21.88
CA SER A 210 -5.71 -13.32 21.31
C SER A 210 -6.49 -14.63 21.39
N CYS A 211 -5.85 -15.76 21.09
CA CYS A 211 -6.48 -17.07 21.13
C CYS A 211 -6.84 -17.54 22.55
N LEU A 212 -6.09 -17.13 23.57
CA LEU A 212 -6.37 -17.44 24.98
C LEU A 212 -7.51 -16.60 25.56
N LYS A 213 -7.71 -15.37 25.06
CA LYS A 213 -8.70 -14.42 25.60
C LYS A 213 -10.14 -14.70 25.18
N THR A 214 -10.36 -15.52 24.16
CA THR A 214 -11.69 -15.75 23.60
C THR A 214 -11.86 -17.19 23.12
N ASN A 215 -13.10 -17.68 23.16
CA ASN A 215 -13.49 -18.95 22.55
C ASN A 215 -14.11 -18.77 21.16
N SER A 216 -14.21 -17.54 20.66
CA SER A 216 -14.70 -17.28 19.30
C SER A 216 -13.70 -17.80 18.27
N ILE A 217 -14.15 -18.74 17.44
CA ILE A 217 -13.37 -19.31 16.33
C ILE A 217 -12.98 -18.20 15.34
N GLU A 218 -13.90 -17.28 15.03
CA GLU A 218 -13.65 -16.17 14.10
C GLU A 218 -12.50 -15.27 14.55
N ILE A 219 -12.47 -14.92 15.84
CA ILE A 219 -11.41 -14.07 16.39
C ILE A 219 -10.06 -14.81 16.41
N LYS A 220 -10.08 -16.11 16.74
CA LYS A 220 -8.87 -16.96 16.69
C LYS A 220 -8.33 -17.06 15.27
N ASP A 221 -9.20 -17.33 14.31
CA ASP A 221 -8.80 -17.45 12.90
C ASP A 221 -8.26 -16.13 12.36
N LYS A 222 -8.86 -14.98 12.72
CA LYS A 222 -8.32 -13.67 12.38
C LYS A 222 -6.92 -13.44 12.97
N ALA A 223 -6.69 -13.83 14.23
CA ALA A 223 -5.39 -13.72 14.86
C ALA A 223 -4.33 -14.62 14.19
N ARG A 224 -4.71 -15.85 13.84
CA ARG A 224 -3.86 -16.80 13.09
C ARG A 224 -3.53 -16.26 11.69
N ASP A 225 -4.51 -15.70 10.99
CA ASP A 225 -4.32 -15.08 9.68
C ASP A 225 -3.37 -13.88 9.74
N GLN A 226 -3.47 -13.08 10.80
CA GLN A 226 -2.55 -11.97 11.04
C GLN A 226 -1.12 -12.45 11.31
N GLU A 227 -0.94 -13.52 12.10
CA GLU A 227 0.39 -14.13 12.32
C GLU A 227 0.95 -14.70 11.01
N ILE A 228 0.14 -15.45 10.23
CA ILE A 228 0.56 -16.00 8.93
C ILE A 228 1.00 -14.88 7.99
N ALA A 229 0.22 -13.78 7.90
CA ALA A 229 0.57 -12.64 7.06
C ALA A 229 1.89 -12.00 7.49
N SER A 230 2.10 -11.78 8.80
CA SER A 230 3.33 -11.24 9.38
C SER A 230 4.55 -12.15 9.13
N LEU A 231 4.40 -13.47 9.28
CA LEU A 231 5.46 -14.42 8.95
C LEU A 231 5.78 -14.41 7.45
N GLY A 232 4.76 -14.26 6.60
CA GLY A 232 4.92 -14.10 5.16
C GLY A 232 5.72 -12.85 4.78
N THR A 233 5.51 -11.71 5.46
CA THR A 233 6.29 -10.49 5.18
C THR A 233 7.75 -10.63 5.61
N VAL A 234 8.05 -11.40 6.65
CA VAL A 234 9.43 -11.73 7.05
C VAL A 234 10.12 -12.57 5.98
N LEU A 235 9.48 -13.63 5.49
CA LEU A 235 10.04 -14.47 4.41
C LEU A 235 10.30 -13.63 3.15
N GLN A 236 9.35 -12.77 2.77
CA GLN A 236 9.50 -11.87 1.63
C GLN A 236 10.69 -10.92 1.84
N CYS A 237 10.81 -10.32 3.03
CA CYS A 237 11.92 -9.42 3.35
C CYS A 237 13.29 -10.13 3.29
N ILE A 238 13.40 -11.35 3.82
CA ILE A 238 14.63 -12.15 3.72
C ILE A 238 15.00 -12.39 2.25
N SER A 239 14.01 -12.74 1.43
CA SER A 239 14.21 -12.97 -0.01
C SER A 239 14.63 -11.69 -0.76
N ASP A 240 13.89 -10.60 -0.57
CA ASP A 240 14.11 -9.32 -1.28
C ASP A 240 15.53 -8.77 -1.05
N TYR A 241 16.02 -8.88 0.17
CA TYR A 241 17.33 -8.34 0.56
C TYR A 241 18.41 -9.40 0.67
N LYS A 242 18.12 -10.65 0.30
CA LYS A 242 19.05 -11.78 0.31
C LYS A 242 19.79 -11.90 1.66
N LEU A 243 19.03 -11.80 2.74
CA LEU A 243 19.60 -11.86 4.08
C LEU A 243 20.09 -13.28 4.36
N GLU A 244 21.34 -13.39 4.81
CA GLU A 244 21.89 -14.66 5.29
C GLU A 244 21.26 -14.97 6.65
N VAL A 245 20.36 -15.94 6.66
CA VAL A 245 19.70 -16.47 7.85
C VAL A 245 20.03 -17.95 7.97
N GLU A 246 19.98 -18.49 9.19
CA GLU A 246 20.11 -19.91 9.39
C GLU A 246 18.92 -20.66 8.78
N ASP A 247 19.16 -21.77 8.08
CA ASP A 247 18.10 -22.61 7.49
C ASP A 247 17.05 -23.03 8.53
N LEU A 248 17.47 -23.20 9.78
CA LEU A 248 16.58 -23.50 10.90
C LEU A 248 15.51 -22.41 11.10
N LEU A 249 15.87 -21.13 10.95
CA LEU A 249 14.91 -20.03 11.10
C LEU A 249 13.84 -20.09 10.01
N LEU A 250 14.23 -20.37 8.76
CA LEU A 250 13.29 -20.52 7.66
C LEU A 250 12.34 -21.70 7.91
N TYR A 251 12.88 -22.85 8.33
CA TYR A 251 12.09 -24.02 8.67
C TYR A 251 11.11 -23.75 9.82
N GLU A 252 11.55 -23.04 10.87
CA GLU A 252 10.69 -22.66 11.99
C GLU A 252 9.51 -21.79 11.53
N ILE A 253 9.76 -20.81 10.66
CA ILE A 253 8.71 -19.94 10.12
C ILE A 253 7.72 -20.74 9.26
N GLU A 254 8.23 -21.54 8.32
CA GLU A 254 7.39 -22.35 7.42
C GLU A 254 6.55 -23.37 8.19
N TYR A 255 7.17 -24.07 9.15
CA TYR A 255 6.48 -25.00 10.02
C TYR A 255 5.36 -24.32 10.81
N ARG A 256 5.64 -23.14 11.38
CA ARG A 256 4.65 -22.36 12.12
C ARG A 256 3.48 -21.94 11.24
N ILE A 257 3.73 -21.49 10.00
CA ILE A 257 2.67 -21.17 9.04
C ILE A 257 1.77 -22.39 8.77
N LEU A 258 2.36 -23.57 8.59
CA LEU A 258 1.61 -24.82 8.37
C LEU A 258 0.77 -25.20 9.59
N GLU A 259 1.34 -25.08 10.79
CA GLU A 259 0.65 -25.33 12.06
C GLU A 259 -0.56 -24.41 12.20
N LEU A 260 -0.40 -23.10 11.96
CA LEU A 260 -1.49 -22.12 12.06
C LEU A 260 -2.63 -22.43 11.08
N LYS A 261 -2.29 -22.81 9.84
CA LYS A 261 -3.27 -23.22 8.82
C LYS A 261 -4.05 -24.47 9.24
N ALA A 262 -3.39 -25.44 9.87
CA ALA A 262 -4.03 -26.67 10.33
C ALA A 262 -4.99 -26.49 11.52
N HIS A 263 -4.89 -25.37 12.23
CA HIS A 263 -5.75 -25.01 13.36
C HIS A 263 -6.93 -24.11 12.98
N LYS A 264 -7.04 -23.67 11.73
CA LYS A 264 -8.18 -22.85 11.29
C LYS A 264 -9.50 -23.61 11.42
N GLY A 265 -10.55 -22.91 11.86
CA GLY A 265 -11.87 -23.50 12.10
C GLY A 265 -11.98 -24.40 13.34
N LYS A 266 -10.93 -24.46 14.18
CA LYS A 266 -10.88 -25.20 15.45
C LYS A 266 -10.75 -24.25 16.65
#